data_AF-A0A9Q0UWK0-F1
#
_entry.id   AF-A0A9Q0UWK0-F1
#
_cell.length_a   1.000
_cell.length_b   1.000
_cell.length_c   1.000
_cell.angle_alpha   90.00
_cell.angle_beta   90.00
_cell.angle_gamma   90.00
#
_symmetry.space_group_name_H-M   'P 1'
#
loop_
_entity.id
_entity.type
_entity.pdbx_description
1 polymer ?
#
loop_
_entity_poly.entity_id
_entity_poly.type
_entity_poly.pdbx_seq_one_letter_code
_entity_poly.pdbx_strand_id
1 'polypeptide(L)'
;MYGSFGEVEGARRMLEEDGNSDVICFNAMIDGYLKCGEVEAAKELFWSMEDKNVGSWNVMVSGMAKCGKIEEARELFNEMKEKNEISWSAMIDGYIKGGYYKEALVVFNEMQREKIRPRKFVLSSVLAACANVGALDQGRWIHAYVNKNSNSFDAVLGTALVDMYAKCGRLDMAWGVFEKMEKKEVFTWNAMICGLALHGRAEDAIDLFFKMQNQNFRPNGITLLGVLSACAHSGMVDEGLNILNCMEEVYGIVPGMEHYGCVVDLLGRAGLLGEAEEVIYSMPMEPSAAVWGALLGACRKHGDVELGERVGKILLELEPQNSGRYALLSNIYARAGRWDDVENVRKLMKERAVKTSTGISMIDFDGVVHEFKMGDGSHPQMKHIYLMLKNMIKRLKMEGYSPNTSQVLFDIEEEDKEAELQYHSEKLAIAFGLINTKPGTTIHVVKNLRMCEDCHSAFKLISQVYDREIIVRDRARYHHFKTGTCSCKDFW
;
A
#
# COMPACT_ATOMS: atom_id res chain seq x y z
N MET A 1 7.61 39.08 -2.58
CA MET A 1 6.23 39.34 -2.08
C MET A 1 5.19 39.02 -3.16
N TYR A 2 5.36 39.45 -4.41
CA TYR A 2 4.43 39.18 -5.52
C TYR A 2 4.27 37.69 -5.94
N GLY A 3 5.37 36.91 -6.03
CA GLY A 3 5.30 35.49 -6.43
C GLY A 3 4.55 34.57 -5.45
N SER A 4 4.40 34.98 -4.18
CA SER A 4 3.62 34.27 -3.17
C SER A 4 2.11 34.59 -3.20
N PHE A 5 1.68 35.60 -3.97
CA PHE A 5 0.28 36.04 -4.09
C PHE A 5 -0.31 35.81 -5.49
N GLY A 6 0.37 35.08 -6.39
CA GLY A 6 -0.14 34.78 -7.73
C GLY A 6 -0.11 35.96 -8.71
N GLU A 7 0.48 37.10 -8.34
CA GLU A 7 0.65 38.27 -9.21
C GLU A 7 1.90 38.13 -10.09
N VAL A 8 1.91 37.11 -10.95
CA VAL A 8 3.12 36.72 -11.68
C VAL A 8 3.50 37.67 -12.82
N GLU A 9 2.51 38.37 -13.41
CA GLU A 9 2.74 39.44 -14.40
C GLU A 9 3.37 40.71 -13.79
N GLY A 10 3.13 40.97 -12.49
CA GLY A 10 3.79 42.07 -11.77
C GLY A 10 5.27 41.77 -11.51
N ALA A 11 5.57 40.51 -11.18
CA ALA A 11 6.95 40.06 -10.97
C ALA A 11 7.77 40.03 -12.27
N ARG A 12 7.16 39.66 -13.41
CA ARG A 12 7.80 39.69 -14.74
C ARG A 12 8.19 41.10 -15.19
N ARG A 13 7.33 42.09 -15.01
CA ARG A 13 7.63 43.50 -15.32
C ARG A 13 8.81 44.04 -14.52
N MET A 14 8.93 43.68 -13.24
CA MET A 14 10.06 44.11 -12.41
C MET A 14 11.41 43.53 -12.88
N LEU A 15 11.45 42.29 -13.40
CA LEU A 15 12.68 41.71 -13.95
C LEU A 15 13.15 42.43 -15.23
N GLU A 16 12.19 42.81 -16.08
CA GLU A 16 12.45 43.52 -17.33
C GLU A 16 12.89 44.98 -17.07
N GLU A 17 12.45 45.59 -15.97
CA GLU A 17 12.76 46.99 -15.62
C GLU A 17 14.07 47.17 -14.82
N ASP A 18 14.46 46.23 -13.94
CA ASP A 18 15.52 46.48 -12.94
C ASP A 18 16.93 46.00 -13.35
N GLY A 19 17.08 45.31 -14.49
CA GLY A 19 18.37 45.02 -15.16
C GLY A 19 19.43 44.23 -14.39
N ASN A 20 19.22 43.93 -13.11
CA ASN A 20 20.18 43.29 -12.21
C ASN A 20 19.47 42.29 -11.27
N SER A 21 18.67 41.41 -11.86
CA SER A 21 17.98 40.36 -11.11
C SER A 21 18.93 39.21 -10.77
N ASP A 22 19.21 39.02 -9.48
CA ASP A 22 19.93 37.86 -8.95
C ASP A 22 19.13 36.54 -9.20
N VAL A 23 19.85 35.42 -9.31
CA VAL A 23 19.34 34.05 -9.52
C VAL A 23 18.24 33.68 -8.51
N ILE A 24 18.27 34.28 -7.31
CA ILE A 24 17.25 34.11 -6.27
C ILE A 24 15.87 34.59 -6.74
N CYS A 25 15.79 35.73 -7.44
CA CYS A 25 14.54 36.31 -7.93
C CYS A 25 13.92 35.42 -9.01
N PHE A 26 14.73 34.97 -9.97
CA PHE A 26 14.31 33.99 -10.98
C PHE A 26 13.78 32.70 -10.33
N ASN A 27 14.53 32.14 -9.38
CA ASN A 27 14.12 30.91 -8.70
C ASN A 27 12.79 31.08 -7.94
N ALA A 28 12.56 32.23 -7.30
CA ALA A 28 11.30 32.51 -6.60
C ALA A 28 10.12 32.65 -7.57
N MET A 29 10.33 33.21 -8.76
CA MET A 29 9.29 33.33 -9.79
C MET A 29 8.97 31.99 -10.44
N ILE A 30 9.99 31.19 -10.75
CA ILE A 30 9.82 29.83 -11.26
C ILE A 30 9.00 28.99 -10.26
N ASP A 31 9.33 29.05 -8.97
CA ASP A 31 8.55 28.38 -7.91
C ASP A 31 7.10 28.89 -7.86
N GLY A 32 6.88 30.19 -8.06
CA GLY A 32 5.56 30.80 -8.16
C GLY A 32 4.75 30.24 -9.34
N TYR A 33 5.32 30.24 -10.55
CA TYR A 33 4.68 29.68 -11.75
C TYR A 33 4.31 28.20 -11.55
N LEU A 34 5.24 27.39 -11.02
CA LEU A 34 5.00 25.97 -10.78
C LEU A 34 3.89 25.74 -9.74
N LYS A 35 3.82 26.56 -8.68
CA LYS A 35 2.71 26.51 -7.70
C LYS A 35 1.35 26.86 -8.31
N CYS A 36 1.33 27.73 -9.32
CA CYS A 36 0.13 28.06 -10.07
C CYS A 36 -0.21 27.05 -11.17
N GLY A 37 0.63 26.03 -11.41
CA GLY A 37 0.46 25.07 -12.50
C GLY A 37 0.87 25.60 -13.88
N GLU A 38 1.46 26.79 -13.94
CA GLU A 38 1.95 27.45 -15.16
C GLU A 38 3.32 26.88 -15.59
N VAL A 39 3.33 25.60 -15.92
CA VAL A 39 4.55 24.82 -16.19
C VAL A 39 5.36 25.38 -17.36
N GLU A 40 4.70 25.80 -18.44
CA GLU A 40 5.40 26.30 -19.63
C GLU A 40 6.06 27.66 -19.37
N ALA A 41 5.39 28.58 -18.65
CA ALA A 41 5.98 29.84 -18.24
C ALA A 41 7.21 29.64 -17.32
N ALA A 42 7.15 28.65 -16.42
CA ALA A 42 8.30 28.28 -15.59
C ALA A 42 9.49 27.76 -16.42
N LYS A 43 9.23 26.94 -17.45
CA LYS A 43 10.26 26.44 -18.37
C LYS A 43 10.89 27.56 -19.19
N GLU A 44 10.07 28.42 -19.79
CA GLU A 44 10.55 29.56 -20.56
C GLU A 44 11.48 30.44 -19.73
N LEU A 45 11.06 30.79 -18.51
CA LEU A 45 11.86 31.60 -17.60
C LEU A 45 13.13 30.88 -17.15
N PHE A 46 13.06 29.58 -16.85
CA PHE A 46 14.23 28.79 -16.48
C PHE A 46 15.26 28.78 -17.60
N TRP A 47 14.84 28.48 -18.83
CA TRP A 47 15.76 28.39 -19.96
C TRP A 47 16.34 29.75 -20.36
N SER A 48 15.63 30.85 -20.15
CA SER A 48 16.14 32.21 -20.41
C SER A 48 17.22 32.69 -19.45
N MET A 49 17.42 32.04 -18.30
CA MET A 49 18.46 32.43 -17.34
C MET A 49 19.86 32.23 -17.93
N GLU A 50 20.73 33.24 -17.86
CA GLU A 50 22.14 33.10 -18.29
C GLU A 50 22.92 32.18 -17.33
N ASP A 51 22.76 32.40 -16.02
CA ASP A 51 23.41 31.61 -14.98
C ASP A 51 22.40 30.75 -14.19
N LYS A 52 22.56 29.42 -14.28
CA LYS A 52 21.75 28.43 -13.54
C LYS A 52 22.63 27.74 -12.51
N ASN A 53 22.24 27.81 -11.24
CA ASN A 53 22.91 27.05 -10.18
C ASN A 53 22.08 25.84 -9.75
N VAL A 54 22.64 25.00 -8.88
CA VAL A 54 21.96 23.79 -8.35
C VAL A 54 20.60 24.12 -7.73
N GLY A 55 20.45 25.32 -7.14
CA GLY A 55 19.17 25.81 -6.62
C GLY A 55 18.11 25.98 -7.70
N SER A 56 18.45 26.57 -8.85
CA SER A 56 17.54 26.75 -9.99
C SER A 56 17.02 25.41 -10.52
N TRP A 57 17.92 24.44 -10.69
CA TRP A 57 17.55 23.09 -11.11
C TRP A 57 16.65 22.39 -10.09
N ASN A 58 16.95 22.52 -8.79
CA ASN A 58 16.14 21.92 -7.73
C ASN A 58 14.71 22.47 -7.68
N VAL A 59 14.52 23.77 -7.94
CA VAL A 59 13.19 24.38 -8.02
C VAL A 59 12.40 23.77 -9.18
N MET A 60 13.01 23.64 -10.35
CA MET A 60 12.38 23.01 -11.51
C MET A 60 12.00 21.55 -11.24
N VAL A 61 12.94 20.73 -10.76
CA VAL A 61 12.69 19.31 -10.46
C VAL A 61 11.56 19.16 -9.43
N SER A 62 11.62 19.90 -8.32
CA SER A 62 10.60 19.81 -7.27
C SER A 62 9.22 20.29 -7.73
N GLY A 63 9.15 21.39 -8.48
CA GLY A 63 7.89 21.92 -8.97
C GLY A 63 7.27 21.06 -10.05
N MET A 64 8.05 20.57 -11.02
CA MET A 64 7.58 19.62 -12.04
C MET A 64 6.98 18.36 -11.42
N ALA A 65 7.66 17.78 -10.42
CA ALA A 65 7.15 16.62 -9.71
C ALA A 65 5.82 16.91 -9.01
N LYS A 66 5.68 18.09 -8.38
CA LYS A 66 4.42 18.53 -7.74
C LYS A 66 3.28 18.77 -8.73
N CYS A 67 3.60 19.17 -9.97
CA CYS A 67 2.64 19.29 -11.07
C CYS A 67 2.27 17.93 -11.70
N GLY A 68 2.74 16.80 -11.15
CA GLY A 68 2.50 15.46 -11.70
C GLY A 68 3.33 15.13 -12.94
N LYS A 69 4.28 16.00 -13.32
CA LYS A 69 5.17 15.82 -14.48
C LYS A 69 6.45 15.07 -14.07
N ILE A 70 6.29 13.89 -13.48
CA ILE A 70 7.39 13.18 -12.82
C ILE A 70 8.49 12.72 -13.78
N GLU A 71 8.12 12.34 -15.01
CA GLU A 71 9.09 11.93 -16.04
C GLU A 71 9.92 13.12 -16.52
N GLU A 72 9.29 14.26 -16.81
CA GLU A 72 9.99 15.51 -17.17
C GLU A 72 10.89 15.98 -16.01
N ALA A 73 10.43 15.83 -14.75
CA ALA A 73 11.26 16.11 -13.58
C ALA A 73 12.50 15.21 -13.50
N ARG A 74 12.38 13.93 -13.88
CA ARG A 74 13.49 12.97 -13.92
C ARG A 74 14.48 13.30 -15.03
N GLU A 75 13.99 13.71 -16.20
CA GLU A 75 14.83 14.18 -17.30
C GLU A 75 15.68 15.38 -16.87
N LEU A 76 15.04 16.42 -16.31
CA LEU A 76 15.74 17.59 -15.78
C LEU A 76 16.75 17.22 -14.69
N PHE A 77 16.38 16.31 -13.79
CA PHE A 77 17.29 15.81 -12.76
C PHE A 77 18.52 15.15 -13.40
N ASN A 78 18.34 14.30 -14.40
CA ASN A 78 19.44 13.62 -15.08
C ASN A 78 20.39 14.62 -15.78
N GLU A 79 19.85 15.69 -16.37
CA GLU A 79 20.63 16.76 -17.03
C GLU A 79 21.51 17.58 -16.09
N MET A 80 21.22 17.60 -14.78
CA MET A 80 22.01 18.36 -13.81
C MET A 80 23.48 17.89 -13.80
N LYS A 81 24.42 18.80 -14.10
CA LYS A 81 25.87 18.53 -14.04
C LYS A 81 26.35 18.25 -12.63
N GLU A 82 25.82 18.99 -11.66
CA GLU A 82 26.11 18.83 -10.23
C GLU A 82 24.81 18.57 -9.48
N LYS A 83 24.83 17.55 -8.62
CA LYS A 83 23.69 17.14 -7.79
C LYS A 83 24.13 17.13 -6.34
N ASN A 84 23.43 17.88 -5.50
CA ASN A 84 23.68 17.87 -4.05
C ASN A 84 22.57 17.09 -3.32
N GLU A 85 22.64 17.02 -2.00
CA GLU A 85 21.66 16.27 -1.22
C GLU A 85 20.23 16.79 -1.39
N ILE A 86 20.03 18.07 -1.74
CA ILE A 86 18.71 18.66 -2.00
C ILE A 86 18.15 18.14 -3.33
N SER A 87 18.98 18.04 -4.37
CA SER A 87 18.58 17.51 -5.69
C SER A 87 18.04 16.09 -5.57
N TRP A 88 18.79 15.21 -4.88
CA TRP A 88 18.37 13.82 -4.64
C TRP A 88 17.10 13.75 -3.78
N SER A 89 17.03 14.56 -2.72
CA SER A 89 15.86 14.62 -1.85
C SER A 89 14.59 15.02 -2.61
N ALA A 90 14.69 16.01 -3.51
CA ALA A 90 13.56 16.50 -4.29
C ALA A 90 13.02 15.44 -5.25
N MET A 91 13.90 14.72 -5.94
CA MET A 91 13.49 13.65 -6.86
C MET A 91 12.85 12.48 -6.12
N ILE A 92 13.44 12.04 -5.00
CA ILE A 92 12.90 10.96 -4.16
C ILE A 92 11.52 11.33 -3.61
N ASP A 93 11.37 12.53 -3.04
CA ASP A 93 10.10 13.02 -2.49
C ASP A 93 9.03 13.16 -3.59
N GLY A 94 9.42 13.62 -4.79
CA GLY A 94 8.56 13.68 -5.95
C GLY A 94 7.96 12.33 -6.33
N TYR A 95 8.80 11.30 -6.46
CA TYR A 95 8.33 9.94 -6.77
C TYR A 95 7.43 9.37 -5.66
N ILE A 96 7.81 9.55 -4.39
CA ILE A 96 7.03 9.05 -3.24
C ILE A 96 5.64 9.69 -3.20
N LYS A 97 5.54 11.01 -3.40
CA LYS A 97 4.27 11.72 -3.45
C LYS A 97 3.40 11.32 -4.63
N GLY A 98 4.03 10.93 -5.75
CA GLY A 98 3.33 10.35 -6.91
C GLY A 98 2.94 8.88 -6.75
N GLY A 99 3.32 8.21 -5.64
CA GLY A 99 3.06 6.78 -5.43
C GLY A 99 4.02 5.84 -6.18
N TYR A 100 5.06 6.38 -6.80
CA TYR A 100 6.10 5.66 -7.55
C TYR A 100 7.22 5.17 -6.61
N TYR A 101 6.84 4.32 -5.64
CA TYR A 101 7.73 3.93 -4.56
C TYR A 101 8.95 3.15 -5.03
N LYS A 102 8.82 2.30 -6.05
CA LYS A 102 9.93 1.49 -6.60
C LYS A 102 10.98 2.40 -7.25
N GLU A 103 10.53 3.36 -8.03
CA GLU A 103 11.35 4.36 -8.71
C GLU A 103 12.07 5.25 -7.69
N ALA A 104 11.40 5.63 -6.60
CA ALA A 104 12.03 6.34 -5.49
C ALA A 104 13.19 5.54 -4.86
N LEU A 105 13.05 4.22 -4.71
CA LEU A 105 14.13 3.35 -4.22
C LEU A 105 15.29 3.24 -5.20
N VAL A 106 15.02 3.26 -6.51
CA VAL A 106 16.07 3.30 -7.54
C VAL A 106 16.89 4.58 -7.42
N VAL A 107 16.24 5.75 -7.33
CA VAL A 107 16.92 7.04 -7.11
C VAL A 107 17.71 7.04 -5.80
N PHE A 108 17.17 6.46 -4.74
CA PHE A 108 17.89 6.36 -3.47
C PHE A 108 19.13 5.46 -3.57
N ASN A 109 19.06 4.34 -4.29
CA ASN A 109 20.22 3.50 -4.55
C ASN A 109 21.29 4.23 -5.37
N GLU A 110 20.90 5.06 -6.35
CA GLU A 110 21.82 5.93 -7.09
C GLU A 110 22.49 6.95 -6.16
N MET A 111 21.72 7.64 -5.30
CA MET A 111 22.24 8.56 -4.28
C MET A 111 23.30 7.91 -3.39
N GLN A 112 23.08 6.65 -2.99
CA GLN A 112 24.02 5.87 -2.19
C GLN A 112 25.31 5.56 -2.96
N ARG A 113 25.21 5.23 -4.25
CA ARG A 113 26.38 4.95 -5.12
C ARG A 113 27.25 6.19 -5.30
N GLU A 114 26.63 7.36 -5.40
CA GLU A 114 27.30 8.67 -5.39
C GLU A 114 27.85 9.06 -4.01
N LYS A 115 27.65 8.23 -2.98
CA LYS A 115 28.11 8.44 -1.60
C LYS A 115 27.60 9.74 -0.97
N ILE A 116 26.44 10.22 -1.44
CA ILE A 116 25.83 11.44 -0.91
C ILE A 116 25.06 11.10 0.35
N ARG A 117 25.33 11.85 1.42
CA ARG A 117 24.72 11.64 2.73
C ARG A 117 23.22 12.02 2.70
N PRO A 118 22.29 11.09 2.95
CA PRO A 118 20.87 11.41 3.00
C PRO A 118 20.53 12.24 4.25
N ARG A 119 19.61 13.18 4.09
CA ARG A 119 19.02 13.92 5.21
C ARG A 119 18.03 13.02 5.96
N LYS A 120 17.83 13.29 7.26
CA LYS A 120 16.94 12.50 8.12
C LYS A 120 15.53 12.33 7.55
N PHE A 121 14.93 13.41 7.05
CA PHE A 121 13.58 13.34 6.48
C PHE A 121 13.51 12.42 5.25
N VAL A 122 14.54 12.41 4.41
CA VAL A 122 14.62 11.51 3.24
C VAL A 122 14.65 10.06 3.70
N LEU A 123 15.39 9.75 4.76
CA LEU A 123 15.39 8.40 5.33
C LEU A 123 13.99 7.97 5.76
N SER A 124 13.24 8.85 6.44
CA SER A 124 11.85 8.57 6.82
C SER A 124 10.94 8.37 5.60
N SER A 125 11.06 9.21 4.56
CA SER A 125 10.29 9.06 3.33
C SER A 125 10.62 7.76 2.60
N VAL A 126 11.91 7.42 2.49
CA VAL A 126 12.35 6.16 1.87
C VAL A 126 11.88 4.95 2.66
N LEU A 127 11.89 5.00 4.00
CA LEU A 127 11.32 3.93 4.84
C LEU A 127 9.82 3.75 4.57
N ALA A 128 9.07 4.83 4.36
CA ALA A 128 7.67 4.74 3.94
C ALA A 128 7.52 4.11 2.55
N ALA A 129 8.42 4.41 1.60
CA ALA A 129 8.45 3.71 0.31
C ALA A 129 8.74 2.22 0.48
N CYS A 130 9.75 1.86 1.29
CA CYS A 130 10.07 0.47 1.61
C CYS A 130 8.87 -0.27 2.21
N ALA A 131 8.16 0.37 3.15
CA ALA A 131 6.94 -0.16 3.74
C ALA A 131 5.87 -0.43 2.66
N ASN A 132 5.69 0.42 1.65
CA ASN A 132 4.67 0.23 0.61
C ASN A 132 5.01 -0.89 -0.38
N VAL A 133 6.28 -1.13 -0.69
CA VAL A 133 6.68 -2.15 -1.69
C VAL A 133 7.31 -3.41 -1.08
N GLY A 134 7.47 -3.45 0.25
CA GLY A 134 8.08 -4.58 0.95
C GLY A 134 9.61 -4.65 0.82
N ALA A 135 10.30 -3.53 0.58
CA ALA A 135 11.76 -3.48 0.40
C ALA A 135 12.51 -3.56 1.75
N LEU A 136 12.57 -4.77 2.30
CA LEU A 136 13.18 -5.07 3.59
C LEU A 136 14.69 -4.82 3.62
N ASP A 137 15.41 -5.12 2.54
CA ASP A 137 16.86 -4.97 2.46
C ASP A 137 17.29 -3.49 2.49
N GLN A 138 16.60 -2.62 1.76
CA GLN A 138 16.78 -1.17 1.87
C GLN A 138 16.43 -0.67 3.27
N GLY A 139 15.34 -1.16 3.87
CA GLY A 139 14.97 -0.81 5.24
C GLY A 139 16.03 -1.19 6.27
N ARG A 140 16.64 -2.38 6.14
CA ARG A 140 17.77 -2.84 6.96
C ARG A 140 19.01 -2.00 6.75
N TRP A 141 19.31 -1.64 5.50
CA TRP A 141 20.43 -0.75 5.20
C TRP A 141 20.25 0.60 5.90
N ILE A 142 19.07 1.20 5.84
CA ILE A 142 18.76 2.47 6.53
C ILE A 142 18.92 2.31 8.04
N HIS A 143 18.39 1.23 8.62
CA HIS A 143 18.54 0.96 10.04
C HIS A 143 20.03 0.87 10.46
N ALA A 144 20.84 0.12 9.72
CA ALA A 144 22.28 0.01 9.96
C ALA A 144 23.01 1.37 9.77
N TYR A 145 22.62 2.14 8.75
CA TYR A 145 23.15 3.47 8.47
C TYR A 145 22.89 4.43 9.63
N VAL A 146 21.66 4.45 10.17
CA VAL A 146 21.27 5.30 11.31
C VAL A 146 22.10 4.96 12.56
N ASN A 147 22.21 3.65 12.87
CA ASN A 147 23.01 3.17 14.00
C ASN A 147 24.49 3.56 13.89
N LYS A 148 25.08 3.46 12.69
CA LYS A 148 26.51 3.75 12.47
C LYS A 148 26.83 5.25 12.55
N ASN A 149 25.92 6.12 12.12
CA ASN A 149 26.20 7.56 11.97
C ASN A 149 25.82 8.37 13.21
N SER A 150 25.69 7.74 14.39
CA SER A 150 25.31 8.39 15.68
C SER A 150 24.06 9.26 15.60
N ASN A 151 23.19 8.98 14.62
CA ASN A 151 21.87 9.59 14.57
C ASN A 151 21.05 8.85 15.62
N SER A 152 20.89 9.42 16.81
CA SER A 152 19.92 8.90 17.78
C SER A 152 18.57 8.75 17.08
N PHE A 153 17.85 7.67 17.34
CA PHE A 153 16.47 7.53 16.91
C PHE A 153 15.65 8.64 17.56
N ASP A 154 15.39 9.71 16.80
CA ASP A 154 14.27 10.57 17.15
C ASP A 154 12.96 9.79 16.96
N ALA A 155 11.91 10.23 17.64
CA ALA A 155 10.65 9.50 17.66
C ALA A 155 10.12 9.26 16.23
N VAL A 156 10.32 10.22 15.32
CA VAL A 156 9.90 10.15 13.92
C VAL A 156 10.62 9.02 13.16
N LEU A 157 11.95 9.02 13.15
CA LEU A 157 12.72 8.02 12.41
C LEU A 157 12.59 6.62 13.03
N GLY A 158 12.54 6.53 14.36
CA GLY A 158 12.28 5.27 15.05
C GLY A 158 10.90 4.69 14.72
N THR A 159 9.87 5.53 14.70
CA THR A 159 8.51 5.11 14.29
C THR A 159 8.45 4.67 12.83
N ALA A 160 9.14 5.39 11.93
CA ALA A 160 9.21 4.99 10.52
C ALA A 160 9.88 3.61 10.33
N LEU A 161 10.88 3.28 11.16
CA LEU A 161 11.49 1.95 11.16
C LEU A 161 10.54 0.87 11.71
N VAL A 162 9.79 1.16 12.78
CA VAL A 162 8.77 0.25 13.32
C VAL A 162 7.71 -0.05 12.26
N ASP A 163 7.15 0.99 11.63
CA ASP A 163 6.15 0.84 10.56
C ASP A 163 6.71 0.06 9.37
N MET A 164 7.93 0.39 8.92
CA MET A 164 8.58 -0.30 7.80
C MET A 164 8.80 -1.78 8.11
N TYR A 165 9.38 -2.14 9.26
CA TYR A 165 9.62 -3.54 9.59
C TYR A 165 8.31 -4.33 9.71
N ALA A 166 7.28 -3.77 10.35
CA ALA A 166 5.97 -4.39 10.44
C ALA A 166 5.39 -4.61 9.02
N LYS A 167 5.39 -3.58 8.18
CA LYS A 167 4.93 -3.61 6.78
C LYS A 167 5.86 -4.33 5.79
N CYS A 168 7.02 -4.83 6.23
CA CYS A 168 7.86 -5.76 5.49
C CYS A 168 7.75 -7.20 6.04
N GLY A 169 6.83 -7.47 6.96
CA GLY A 169 6.59 -8.80 7.51
C GLY A 169 7.61 -9.23 8.57
N ARG A 170 8.36 -8.28 9.15
CA ARG A 170 9.37 -8.51 10.20
C ARG A 170 8.95 -7.85 11.52
N LEU A 171 7.85 -8.34 12.06
CA LEU A 171 7.26 -7.87 13.32
C LEU A 171 8.23 -7.99 14.51
N ASP A 172 9.10 -9.00 14.49
CA ASP A 172 10.17 -9.21 15.47
C ASP A 172 11.17 -8.03 15.48
N MET A 173 11.57 -7.57 14.30
CA MET A 173 12.49 -6.42 14.16
C MET A 173 11.78 -5.12 14.51
N ALA A 174 10.50 -4.98 14.16
CA ALA A 174 9.68 -3.83 14.53
C ALA A 174 9.60 -3.70 16.06
N TRP A 175 9.30 -4.80 16.77
CA TRP A 175 9.28 -4.85 18.23
C TRP A 175 10.65 -4.50 18.83
N GLY A 176 11.74 -5.05 18.27
CA GLY A 176 13.09 -4.75 18.73
C GLY A 176 13.49 -3.28 18.59
N VAL A 177 13.04 -2.59 17.55
CA VAL A 177 13.21 -1.14 17.41
C VAL A 177 12.35 -0.41 18.43
N PHE A 178 11.07 -0.76 18.52
CA PHE A 178 10.11 -0.16 19.45
C PHE A 178 10.63 -0.21 20.89
N GLU A 179 11.10 -1.36 21.38
CA GLU A 179 11.61 -1.49 22.75
C GLU A 179 12.83 -0.61 23.01
N LYS A 180 13.78 -0.55 22.07
CA LYS A 180 15.02 0.22 22.20
C LYS A 180 14.83 1.74 22.16
N MET A 181 13.68 2.23 21.68
CA MET A 181 13.41 3.68 21.65
C MET A 181 13.25 4.23 23.07
N GLU A 182 14.15 5.13 23.49
CA GLU A 182 14.09 5.81 24.79
C GLU A 182 12.90 6.77 24.88
N LYS A 183 12.66 7.53 23.81
CA LYS A 183 11.55 8.48 23.69
C LYS A 183 10.49 7.90 22.76
N LYS A 184 9.35 7.55 23.34
CA LYS A 184 8.15 7.11 22.60
C LYS A 184 7.10 8.21 22.68
N GLU A 185 6.41 8.42 21.57
CA GLU A 185 5.23 9.28 21.50
C GLU A 185 4.01 8.44 21.08
N VAL A 186 2.81 9.02 21.16
CA VAL A 186 1.55 8.32 20.83
C VAL A 186 1.63 7.64 19.45
N PHE A 187 2.22 8.30 18.45
CA PHE A 187 2.36 7.70 17.12
C PHE A 187 3.31 6.49 17.09
N THR A 188 4.28 6.39 18.01
CA THR A 188 5.17 5.23 18.12
C THR A 188 4.41 4.01 18.62
N TRP A 189 3.53 4.19 19.61
CA TRP A 189 2.62 3.15 20.09
C TRP A 189 1.64 2.74 18.98
N ASN A 190 1.04 3.72 18.30
CA ASN A 190 0.10 3.46 17.21
C ASN A 190 0.74 2.65 16.08
N ALA A 191 1.97 2.95 15.68
CA ALA A 191 2.67 2.19 14.64
C ALA A 191 2.83 0.71 15.03
N MET A 192 3.18 0.43 16.29
CA MET A 192 3.33 -0.94 16.78
C MET A 192 1.98 -1.66 16.94
N ILE A 193 0.95 -0.99 17.50
CA ILE A 193 -0.42 -1.53 17.63
C ILE A 193 -0.99 -1.88 16.25
N CYS A 194 -0.90 -0.97 15.28
CA CYS A 194 -1.33 -1.23 13.91
C CYS A 194 -0.51 -2.35 13.25
N GLY A 195 0.80 -2.41 13.50
CA GLY A 195 1.65 -3.51 13.06
C GLY A 195 1.21 -4.88 13.58
N LEU A 196 0.85 -4.96 14.87
CA LEU A 196 0.30 -6.18 15.48
C LEU A 196 -1.06 -6.56 14.86
N ALA A 197 -1.94 -5.57 14.67
CA ALA A 197 -3.24 -5.75 14.02
C ALA A 197 -3.11 -6.29 12.58
N LEU A 198 -2.22 -5.71 11.78
CA LEU A 198 -1.88 -6.16 10.41
C LEU A 198 -1.46 -7.64 10.39
N HIS A 199 -0.80 -8.11 11.45
CA HIS A 199 -0.34 -9.49 11.58
C HIS A 199 -1.36 -10.43 12.26
N GLY A 200 -2.54 -9.94 12.62
CA GLY A 200 -3.56 -10.73 13.33
C GLY A 200 -3.18 -11.06 14.78
N ARG A 201 -2.29 -10.29 15.39
CA ARG A 201 -1.87 -10.44 16.80
C ARG A 201 -2.74 -9.55 17.69
N ALA A 202 -4.04 -9.84 17.73
CA ALA A 202 -5.01 -8.97 18.42
C ALA A 202 -4.78 -8.88 19.93
N GLU A 203 -4.50 -10.00 20.58
CA GLU A 203 -4.18 -10.04 22.02
C GLU A 203 -2.98 -9.14 22.35
N ASP A 204 -1.85 -9.32 21.64
CA ASP A 204 -0.68 -8.45 21.78
C ASP A 204 -1.01 -6.96 21.54
N ALA A 205 -1.88 -6.64 20.57
CA ALA A 205 -2.26 -5.26 20.25
C ALA A 205 -3.07 -4.62 21.38
N ILE A 206 -3.99 -5.38 21.97
CA ILE A 206 -4.81 -4.97 23.11
C ILE A 206 -3.94 -4.82 24.37
N ASP A 207 -3.05 -5.77 24.63
CA ASP A 207 -2.10 -5.69 25.74
C ASP A 207 -1.20 -4.46 25.62
N LEU A 208 -0.71 -4.17 24.41
CA LEU A 208 0.11 -3.00 24.15
C LEU A 208 -0.69 -1.69 24.30
N PHE A 209 -1.97 -1.69 23.91
CA PHE A 209 -2.89 -0.58 24.14
C PHE A 209 -3.12 -0.31 25.64
N PHE A 210 -3.33 -1.32 26.47
CA PHE A 210 -3.43 -1.14 27.92
C PHE A 210 -2.09 -0.70 28.54
N LYS A 211 -0.97 -1.24 28.07
CA LYS A 211 0.37 -0.79 28.49
C LYS A 211 0.62 0.68 28.17
N MET A 212 0.20 1.15 27.00
CA MET A 212 0.27 2.56 26.60
C MET A 212 -0.48 3.45 27.60
N GLN A 213 -1.71 3.08 27.97
CA GLN A 213 -2.53 3.82 28.94
C GLN A 213 -1.90 3.82 30.34
N ASN A 214 -1.38 2.68 30.80
CA ASN A 214 -0.69 2.56 32.08
C ASN A 214 0.58 3.42 32.16
N GLN A 215 1.15 3.82 31.01
CA GLN A 215 2.26 4.76 30.91
C GLN A 215 1.80 6.22 30.70
N ASN A 216 0.52 6.50 30.96
CA ASN A 216 -0.11 7.82 30.85
C ASN A 216 -0.12 8.42 29.44
N PHE A 217 0.03 7.60 28.40
CA PHE A 217 -0.21 8.05 27.03
C PHE A 217 -1.71 7.99 26.74
N ARG A 218 -2.28 9.12 26.31
CA ARG A 218 -3.70 9.19 25.94
C ARG A 218 -3.91 8.57 24.55
N PRO A 219 -4.80 7.57 24.42
CA PRO A 219 -5.23 7.07 23.13
C PRO A 219 -5.80 8.19 22.25
N ASN A 220 -5.65 8.07 20.94
CA ASN A 220 -6.33 8.91 19.96
C ASN A 220 -7.09 8.03 18.95
N GLY A 221 -7.79 8.65 17.98
CA GLY A 221 -8.54 7.91 16.97
C GLY A 221 -7.69 6.86 16.25
N ILE A 222 -6.44 7.19 15.91
CA ILE A 222 -5.52 6.22 15.27
C ILE A 222 -5.20 5.04 16.19
N THR A 223 -5.06 5.26 17.50
CA THR A 223 -4.88 4.18 18.48
C THR A 223 -6.07 3.23 18.47
N LEU A 224 -7.29 3.77 18.56
CA LEU A 224 -8.52 2.99 18.65
C LEU A 224 -8.84 2.28 17.32
N LEU A 225 -8.55 2.92 16.19
CA LEU A 225 -8.58 2.28 14.87
C LEU A 225 -7.66 1.06 14.80
N GLY A 226 -6.44 1.17 15.34
CA GLY A 226 -5.48 0.06 15.39
C GLY A 226 -6.01 -1.12 16.20
N VAL A 227 -6.62 -0.87 17.36
CA VAL A 227 -7.25 -1.89 18.21
C VAL A 227 -8.46 -2.52 17.51
N LEU A 228 -9.36 -1.71 16.93
CA LEU A 228 -10.53 -2.20 16.16
C LEU A 228 -10.10 -3.07 14.98
N SER A 229 -9.06 -2.66 14.25
CA SER A 229 -8.49 -3.46 13.15
C SER A 229 -7.97 -4.81 13.65
N ALA A 230 -7.37 -4.84 14.85
CA ALA A 230 -6.91 -6.07 15.48
C ALA A 230 -8.08 -6.99 15.81
N CYS A 231 -9.16 -6.44 16.41
CA CYS A 231 -10.39 -7.18 16.68
C CYS A 231 -10.98 -7.75 15.38
N ALA A 232 -11.09 -6.94 14.32
CA ALA A 232 -11.59 -7.33 13.01
C ALA A 232 -10.79 -8.48 12.37
N HIS A 233 -9.48 -8.55 12.61
CA HIS A 233 -8.62 -9.61 12.08
C HIS A 233 -8.61 -10.91 12.89
N SER A 234 -9.10 -10.87 14.12
CA SER A 234 -9.18 -12.02 15.03
C SER A 234 -10.61 -12.46 15.36
N GLY A 235 -11.63 -11.72 14.93
CA GLY A 235 -13.04 -12.06 15.17
C GLY A 235 -13.51 -11.75 16.58
N MET A 236 -12.86 -10.81 17.27
CA MET A 236 -13.22 -10.36 18.63
C MET A 236 -14.39 -9.37 18.56
N VAL A 237 -15.60 -9.88 18.30
CA VAL A 237 -16.81 -9.07 18.05
C VAL A 237 -17.16 -8.20 19.27
N ASP A 238 -17.24 -8.81 20.44
CA ASP A 238 -17.65 -8.15 21.68
C ASP A 238 -16.67 -7.01 22.04
N GLU A 239 -15.37 -7.29 21.98
CA GLU A 239 -14.34 -6.29 22.25
C GLU A 239 -14.35 -5.17 21.21
N GLY A 240 -14.55 -5.50 19.92
CA GLY A 240 -14.62 -4.50 18.85
C GLY A 240 -15.79 -3.52 19.02
N LEU A 241 -16.99 -4.04 19.32
CA LEU A 241 -18.17 -3.22 19.60
C LEU A 241 -17.99 -2.39 20.88
N ASN A 242 -17.42 -2.99 21.93
CA ASN A 242 -17.14 -2.28 23.17
C ASN A 242 -16.16 -1.10 22.95
N ILE A 243 -15.11 -1.30 22.15
CA ILE A 243 -14.16 -0.22 21.82
C ILE A 243 -14.87 0.92 21.07
N LEU A 244 -15.73 0.62 20.09
CA LEU A 244 -16.49 1.64 19.35
C LEU A 244 -17.36 2.48 20.29
N ASN A 245 -18.10 1.84 21.19
CA ASN A 245 -18.99 2.52 22.15
C ASN A 245 -18.18 3.38 23.15
N CYS A 246 -17.06 2.85 23.64
CA CYS A 246 -16.20 3.56 24.58
C CYS A 246 -15.46 4.76 23.96
N MET A 247 -15.37 4.86 22.62
CA MET A 247 -14.63 5.95 21.96
C MET A 247 -15.09 7.33 22.43
N GLU A 248 -16.40 7.59 22.39
CA GLU A 248 -16.96 8.87 22.79
C GLU A 248 -17.15 8.96 24.31
N GLU A 249 -17.73 7.92 24.92
CA GLU A 249 -18.11 7.91 26.34
C GLU A 249 -16.90 7.95 27.29
N VAL A 250 -15.83 7.24 26.96
CA VAL A 250 -14.65 7.08 27.83
C VAL A 250 -13.48 7.93 27.36
N TYR A 251 -13.23 7.96 26.04
CA TYR A 251 -12.06 8.64 25.49
C TYR A 251 -12.37 10.04 24.92
N GLY A 252 -13.64 10.43 24.79
CA GLY A 252 -14.03 11.72 24.21
C GLY A 252 -13.65 11.87 22.73
N ILE A 253 -13.55 10.75 22.00
CA ILE A 253 -13.16 10.69 20.60
C ILE A 253 -14.39 10.29 19.79
N VAL A 254 -14.85 11.17 18.91
CA VAL A 254 -15.96 10.87 18.00
C VAL A 254 -15.50 9.82 16.98
N PRO A 255 -16.20 8.68 16.83
CA PRO A 255 -15.86 7.68 15.83
C PRO A 255 -15.93 8.25 14.41
N GLY A 256 -14.81 8.17 13.69
CA GLY A 256 -14.73 8.48 12.26
C GLY A 256 -15.15 7.32 11.37
N MET A 257 -15.24 7.59 10.07
CA MET A 257 -15.64 6.62 9.04
C MET A 257 -14.81 5.33 9.04
N GLU A 258 -13.50 5.46 9.29
CA GLU A 258 -12.56 4.35 9.40
C GLU A 258 -12.83 3.41 10.58
N HIS A 259 -13.37 3.93 11.69
CA HIS A 259 -13.72 3.12 12.87
C HIS A 259 -14.96 2.26 12.58
N TYR A 260 -16.01 2.89 12.04
CA TYR A 260 -17.19 2.15 11.58
C TYR A 260 -16.85 1.13 10.49
N GLY A 261 -15.98 1.48 9.54
CA GLY A 261 -15.51 0.56 8.51
C GLY A 261 -14.84 -0.70 9.08
N CYS A 262 -14.06 -0.57 10.17
CA CYS A 262 -13.47 -1.73 10.85
C CYS A 262 -14.51 -2.60 11.56
N VAL A 263 -15.53 -2.00 12.18
CA VAL A 263 -16.61 -2.74 12.86
C VAL A 263 -17.49 -3.46 11.85
N VAL A 264 -17.81 -2.82 10.71
CA VAL A 264 -18.53 -3.46 9.60
C VAL A 264 -17.73 -4.63 9.01
N ASP A 265 -16.41 -4.49 8.85
CA ASP A 265 -15.54 -5.60 8.42
C ASP A 265 -15.49 -6.73 9.46
N LEU A 266 -15.42 -6.40 10.75
CA LEU A 266 -15.46 -7.36 11.86
C LEU A 266 -16.76 -8.19 11.87
N LEU A 267 -17.92 -7.52 11.88
CA LEU A 267 -19.24 -8.15 11.87
C LEU A 267 -19.46 -8.94 10.58
N GLY A 268 -19.06 -8.36 9.44
CA GLY A 268 -19.13 -8.98 8.13
C GLY A 268 -18.32 -10.28 8.05
N ARG A 269 -17.09 -10.31 8.59
CA ARG A 269 -16.28 -11.55 8.65
C ARG A 269 -16.85 -12.60 9.60
N ALA A 270 -17.54 -12.17 10.66
CA ALA A 270 -18.23 -13.03 11.61
C ALA A 270 -19.58 -13.57 11.08
N GLY A 271 -20.05 -13.09 9.92
CA GLY A 271 -21.33 -13.49 9.33
C GLY A 271 -22.56 -12.76 9.89
N LEU A 272 -22.35 -11.73 10.71
CA LEU A 272 -23.40 -10.91 11.33
C LEU A 272 -23.81 -9.79 10.37
N LEU A 273 -24.33 -10.15 9.19
CA LEU A 273 -24.60 -9.20 8.10
C LEU A 273 -25.67 -8.17 8.45
N GLY A 274 -26.71 -8.57 9.18
CA GLY A 274 -27.77 -7.67 9.63
C GLY A 274 -27.25 -6.60 10.59
N GLU A 275 -26.49 -7.01 11.61
CA GLU A 275 -25.84 -6.08 12.55
C GLU A 275 -24.84 -5.17 11.84
N ALA A 276 -24.09 -5.69 10.86
CA ALA A 276 -23.19 -4.88 10.04
C ALA A 276 -23.96 -3.80 9.27
N GLU A 277 -25.12 -4.13 8.69
CA GLU A 277 -25.99 -3.17 8.00
C GLU A 277 -26.60 -2.14 8.98
N GLU A 278 -27.04 -2.57 10.17
CA GLU A 278 -27.52 -1.68 11.24
C GLU A 278 -26.44 -0.66 11.68
N VAL A 279 -25.19 -1.11 11.83
CA VAL A 279 -24.06 -0.23 12.15
C VAL A 279 -23.89 0.83 11.07
N ILE A 280 -23.99 0.47 9.78
CA ILE A 280 -23.91 1.44 8.68
C ILE A 280 -25.02 2.49 8.78
N TYR A 281 -26.25 2.08 9.07
CA TYR A 281 -27.37 3.01 9.22
C TYR A 281 -27.31 3.87 10.48
N SER A 282 -26.59 3.43 11.51
CA SER A 282 -26.35 4.21 12.73
C SER A 282 -25.26 5.29 12.58
N MET A 283 -24.50 5.29 11.47
CA MET A 283 -23.40 6.21 11.27
C MET A 283 -23.87 7.67 11.26
N PRO A 284 -23.16 8.59 11.95
CA PRO A 284 -23.49 10.02 11.96
C PRO A 284 -23.04 10.74 10.67
N MET A 285 -22.48 10.01 9.71
CA MET A 285 -22.00 10.52 8.42
C MET A 285 -22.41 9.58 7.28
N GLU A 286 -22.41 10.09 6.04
CA GLU A 286 -22.67 9.25 4.87
C GLU A 286 -21.60 8.15 4.72
N PRO A 287 -21.99 6.87 4.58
CA PRO A 287 -21.02 5.79 4.48
C PRO A 287 -20.26 5.81 3.15
N SER A 288 -18.94 5.67 3.20
CA SER A 288 -18.13 5.61 1.99
C SER A 288 -18.21 4.26 1.29
N ALA A 289 -17.71 4.24 0.05
CA ALA A 289 -17.52 3.00 -0.71
C ALA A 289 -16.60 1.98 -0.01
N ALA A 290 -15.73 2.41 0.91
CA ALA A 290 -14.93 1.46 1.69
C ALA A 290 -15.81 0.65 2.66
N VAL A 291 -16.71 1.31 3.37
CA VAL A 291 -17.63 0.69 4.35
C VAL A 291 -18.61 -0.25 3.66
N TRP A 292 -19.32 0.25 2.64
CA TRP A 292 -20.19 -0.60 1.80
C TRP A 292 -19.41 -1.75 1.15
N GLY A 293 -18.15 -1.49 0.80
CA GLY A 293 -17.23 -2.47 0.24
C GLY A 293 -16.94 -3.64 1.17
N ALA A 294 -16.77 -3.38 2.47
CA ALA A 294 -16.59 -4.41 3.48
C ALA A 294 -17.85 -5.30 3.57
N LEU A 295 -19.04 -4.69 3.62
CA LEU A 295 -20.31 -5.43 3.67
C LEU A 295 -20.54 -6.26 2.39
N LEU A 296 -20.27 -5.72 1.19
CA LEU A 296 -20.38 -6.49 -0.06
C LEU A 296 -19.45 -7.70 -0.07
N GLY A 297 -18.22 -7.53 0.42
CA GLY A 297 -17.26 -8.62 0.57
C GLY A 297 -17.76 -9.73 1.50
N ALA A 298 -18.42 -9.34 2.60
CA ALA A 298 -19.06 -10.25 3.55
C ALA A 298 -20.27 -10.97 2.94
N CYS A 299 -21.14 -10.27 2.21
CA CYS A 299 -22.27 -10.86 1.49
C CYS A 299 -21.79 -11.95 0.52
N ARG A 300 -20.71 -11.68 -0.24
CA ARG A 300 -20.08 -12.69 -1.10
C ARG A 300 -19.57 -13.90 -0.33
N LYS A 301 -18.94 -13.69 0.82
CA LYS A 301 -18.38 -14.77 1.66
C LYS A 301 -19.49 -15.66 2.22
N HIS A 302 -20.55 -15.07 2.74
CA HIS A 302 -21.65 -15.77 3.42
C HIS A 302 -22.81 -16.15 2.50
N GLY A 303 -22.77 -15.75 1.22
CA GLY A 303 -23.76 -16.15 0.21
C GLY A 303 -25.08 -15.38 0.28
N ASP A 304 -25.09 -14.18 0.86
CA ASP A 304 -26.29 -13.33 0.89
C ASP A 304 -26.43 -12.55 -0.42
N VAL A 305 -27.25 -13.08 -1.31
CA VAL A 305 -27.44 -12.55 -2.66
C VAL A 305 -28.29 -11.28 -2.64
N GLU A 306 -29.30 -11.21 -1.78
CA GLU A 306 -30.24 -10.08 -1.75
C GLU A 306 -29.55 -8.83 -1.21
N LEU A 307 -28.90 -8.93 -0.04
CA LEU A 307 -28.14 -7.82 0.52
C LEU A 307 -26.96 -7.46 -0.40
N GLY A 308 -26.27 -8.47 -0.94
CA GLY A 308 -25.17 -8.29 -1.88
C GLY A 308 -25.57 -7.51 -3.14
N GLU A 309 -26.76 -7.77 -3.69
CA GLU A 309 -27.30 -7.02 -4.83
C GLU A 309 -27.59 -5.56 -4.48
N ARG A 310 -28.24 -5.28 -3.33
CA ARG A 310 -28.54 -3.91 -2.90
C ARG A 310 -27.25 -3.10 -2.71
N VAL A 311 -26.33 -3.63 -1.92
CA VAL A 311 -25.05 -2.97 -1.61
C VAL A 311 -24.19 -2.84 -2.86
N GLY A 312 -24.19 -3.86 -3.73
CA GLY A 312 -23.48 -3.84 -5.00
C GLY A 312 -23.92 -2.67 -5.88
N LYS A 313 -25.23 -2.47 -6.06
CA LYS A 313 -25.78 -1.35 -6.83
C LYS A 313 -25.37 0.01 -6.26
N ILE A 314 -25.41 0.19 -4.93
CA ILE A 314 -24.92 1.41 -4.27
C ILE A 314 -23.45 1.67 -4.63
N LEU A 315 -22.60 0.65 -4.53
CA LEU A 315 -21.17 0.77 -4.84
C LEU A 315 -20.87 1.08 -6.30
N LEU A 316 -21.67 0.57 -7.24
CA LEU A 316 -21.50 0.89 -8.66
C LEU A 316 -21.80 2.35 -8.97
N GLU A 317 -22.67 3.00 -8.19
CA GLU A 317 -22.94 4.44 -8.32
C GLU A 317 -21.88 5.29 -7.59
N LEU A 318 -21.40 4.85 -6.42
CA LEU A 318 -20.36 5.56 -5.67
C LEU A 318 -18.97 5.50 -6.35
N GLU A 319 -18.62 4.35 -6.94
CA GLU A 319 -17.32 4.13 -7.59
C GLU A 319 -17.49 3.52 -8.99
N PRO A 320 -18.06 4.27 -9.96
CA PRO A 320 -18.40 3.73 -11.28
C PRO A 320 -17.19 3.28 -12.10
N GLN A 321 -15.98 3.72 -11.72
CA GLN A 321 -14.73 3.35 -12.39
C GLN A 321 -13.94 2.25 -11.64
N ASN A 322 -14.47 1.71 -10.55
CA ASN A 322 -13.79 0.67 -9.77
C ASN A 322 -14.20 -0.73 -10.22
N SER A 323 -13.41 -1.34 -11.11
CA SER A 323 -13.63 -2.70 -11.62
C SER A 323 -13.82 -3.78 -10.55
N GLY A 324 -13.20 -3.61 -9.37
CA GLY A 324 -13.34 -4.55 -8.26
C GLY A 324 -14.77 -4.66 -7.73
N ARG A 325 -15.56 -3.59 -7.80
CA ARG A 325 -16.97 -3.60 -7.35
C ARG A 325 -17.86 -4.43 -8.27
N TYR A 326 -17.68 -4.23 -9.58
CA TYR A 326 -18.34 -5.02 -10.61
C TYR A 326 -17.97 -6.49 -10.49
N ALA A 327 -16.69 -6.80 -10.31
CA ALA A 327 -16.23 -8.17 -10.14
C ALA A 327 -16.84 -8.84 -8.90
N LEU A 328 -16.93 -8.13 -7.76
CA LEU A 328 -17.56 -8.68 -6.55
C LEU A 328 -19.06 -8.95 -6.75
N LEU A 329 -19.80 -8.01 -7.32
CA LEU A 329 -21.24 -8.20 -7.59
C LEU A 329 -21.50 -9.32 -8.61
N SER A 330 -20.71 -9.35 -9.69
CA SER A 330 -20.74 -10.42 -10.70
C SER A 330 -20.48 -11.79 -10.08
N ASN A 331 -19.52 -11.90 -9.16
CA ASN A 331 -19.24 -13.14 -8.41
C ASN A 331 -20.43 -13.59 -7.55
N ILE A 332 -21.14 -12.66 -6.91
CA ILE A 332 -22.34 -12.98 -6.12
C ILE A 332 -23.42 -13.57 -7.02
N TYR A 333 -23.69 -12.94 -8.17
CA TYR A 333 -24.66 -13.46 -9.14
C TYR A 333 -24.25 -14.82 -9.74
N ALA A 334 -22.99 -14.99 -10.12
CA ALA A 334 -22.48 -16.23 -10.67
C ALA A 334 -22.64 -17.41 -9.70
N ARG A 335 -22.32 -17.22 -8.40
CA ARG A 335 -22.53 -18.24 -7.36
C ARG A 335 -24.00 -18.58 -7.13
N ALA A 336 -24.91 -17.64 -7.40
CA ALA A 336 -26.35 -17.85 -7.34
C ALA A 336 -26.93 -18.45 -8.63
N GLY A 337 -26.11 -18.70 -9.66
CA GLY A 337 -26.56 -19.17 -10.97
C GLY A 337 -27.31 -18.12 -11.81
N ARG A 338 -27.22 -16.84 -11.43
CA ARG A 338 -27.91 -15.71 -12.10
C ARG A 338 -27.06 -15.16 -13.25
N TRP A 339 -26.91 -15.95 -14.32
CA TRP A 339 -26.03 -15.62 -15.45
C TRP A 339 -26.48 -14.41 -16.27
N ASP A 340 -27.78 -14.15 -16.36
CA ASP A 340 -28.30 -12.94 -17.02
C ASP A 340 -27.82 -11.66 -16.31
N ASP A 341 -27.80 -11.68 -14.98
CA ASP A 341 -27.30 -10.54 -14.18
C ASP A 341 -25.78 -10.39 -14.30
N VAL A 342 -25.03 -11.48 -14.40
CA VAL A 342 -23.59 -11.46 -14.69
C VAL A 342 -23.33 -10.74 -16.02
N GLU A 343 -24.09 -11.08 -17.06
CA GLU A 343 -23.94 -10.45 -18.38
C GLU A 343 -24.35 -8.97 -18.35
N ASN A 344 -25.41 -8.62 -17.61
CA ASN A 344 -25.80 -7.22 -17.39
C ASN A 344 -24.70 -6.39 -16.71
N VAL A 345 -24.05 -6.93 -15.68
CA VAL A 345 -22.92 -6.26 -15.00
C VAL A 345 -21.75 -6.06 -15.97
N ARG A 346 -21.43 -7.05 -16.81
CA ARG A 346 -20.37 -6.92 -17.84
C ARG A 346 -20.72 -5.86 -18.89
N LYS A 347 -21.97 -5.82 -19.34
CA LYS A 347 -22.44 -4.80 -20.29
C LYS A 347 -22.28 -3.41 -19.69
N LEU A 348 -22.67 -3.23 -18.43
CA LEU A 348 -22.52 -1.96 -17.71
C LEU A 348 -21.04 -1.55 -17.55
N MET A 349 -20.12 -2.50 -17.30
CA MET A 349 -18.68 -2.22 -17.29
C MET A 349 -18.17 -1.70 -18.63
N LYS A 350 -18.62 -2.31 -19.74
CA LYS A 350 -18.26 -1.88 -21.10
C LYS A 350 -18.81 -0.49 -21.42
N GLU A 351 -20.08 -0.25 -21.09
CA GLU A 351 -20.75 1.05 -21.29
C GLU A 351 -20.06 2.19 -20.52
N ARG A 352 -19.56 1.91 -19.31
CA ARG A 352 -18.83 2.89 -18.48
C ARG A 352 -17.32 2.95 -18.73
N ALA A 353 -16.82 2.21 -19.73
CA ALA A 353 -15.41 2.12 -20.10
C ALA A 353 -14.47 1.82 -18.90
N VAL A 354 -14.92 0.94 -18.00
CA VAL A 354 -14.21 0.64 -16.75
C VAL A 354 -12.92 -0.11 -17.05
N LYS A 355 -11.78 0.41 -16.57
CA LYS A 355 -10.48 -0.25 -16.66
C LYS A 355 -10.31 -1.30 -15.56
N THR A 356 -9.83 -2.49 -15.91
CA THR A 356 -9.54 -3.55 -14.93
C THR A 356 -8.29 -3.21 -14.12
N SER A 357 -8.41 -3.31 -12.79
CA SER A 357 -7.27 -3.15 -11.89
C SER A 357 -6.39 -4.39 -11.96
N THR A 358 -5.15 -4.23 -12.43
CA THR A 358 -4.20 -5.35 -12.54
C THR A 358 -3.68 -5.76 -11.16
N GLY A 359 -3.74 -7.05 -10.85
CA GLY A 359 -3.07 -7.62 -9.69
C GLY A 359 -1.56 -7.59 -9.87
N ILE A 360 -0.87 -6.99 -8.91
CA ILE A 360 0.58 -6.84 -8.87
C ILE A 360 1.08 -7.50 -7.59
N SER A 361 2.12 -8.34 -7.73
CA SER A 361 2.85 -8.91 -6.60
C SER A 361 4.31 -8.53 -6.66
N MET A 362 4.89 -8.24 -5.49
CA MET A 362 6.27 -7.81 -5.35
C MET A 362 7.02 -8.69 -4.36
N ILE A 363 8.31 -8.90 -4.62
CA ILE A 363 9.26 -9.57 -3.74
C ILE A 363 10.56 -8.79 -3.72
N ASP A 364 11.12 -8.59 -2.53
CA ASP A 364 12.44 -8.01 -2.35
C ASP A 364 13.50 -9.12 -2.37
N PHE A 365 14.47 -9.00 -3.27
CA PHE A 365 15.56 -9.93 -3.40
C PHE A 365 16.84 -9.20 -3.83
N ASP A 366 17.91 -9.38 -3.04
CA ASP A 366 19.23 -8.79 -3.29
C ASP A 366 19.18 -7.25 -3.41
N GLY A 367 18.38 -6.61 -2.55
CA GLY A 367 18.18 -5.16 -2.57
C GLY A 367 17.44 -4.62 -3.79
N VAL A 368 16.72 -5.47 -4.53
CA VAL A 368 15.88 -5.07 -5.66
C VAL A 368 14.46 -5.58 -5.46
N VAL A 369 13.49 -4.69 -5.63
CA VAL A 369 12.06 -5.06 -5.64
C VAL A 369 11.69 -5.55 -7.03
N HIS A 370 11.44 -6.86 -7.14
CA HIS A 370 10.95 -7.51 -8.34
C HIS A 370 9.42 -7.48 -8.36
N GLU A 371 8.85 -7.08 -9.50
CA GLU A 371 7.41 -6.93 -9.69
C GLU A 371 6.90 -7.99 -10.69
N PHE A 372 5.73 -8.55 -10.40
CA PHE A 372 5.06 -9.53 -11.24
C PHE A 372 3.62 -9.12 -11.52
N LYS A 373 3.25 -9.22 -12.80
CA LYS A 373 1.92 -8.97 -13.34
C LYS A 373 1.52 -10.15 -14.23
N MET A 374 0.24 -10.50 -14.23
CA MET A 374 -0.26 -11.54 -15.14
C MET A 374 -0.08 -11.09 -16.59
N GLY A 375 0.46 -11.98 -17.43
CA GLY A 375 0.73 -11.69 -18.85
C GLY A 375 1.97 -10.83 -19.11
N ASP A 376 2.65 -10.34 -18.06
CA ASP A 376 3.88 -9.58 -18.22
C ASP A 376 5.09 -10.52 -18.42
N GLY A 377 5.73 -10.39 -19.58
CA GLY A 377 6.94 -11.13 -19.95
C GLY A 377 8.25 -10.37 -19.74
N SER A 378 8.20 -9.16 -19.17
CA SER A 378 9.35 -8.25 -19.09
C SER A 378 10.45 -8.70 -18.13
N HIS A 379 10.13 -9.56 -17.16
CA HIS A 379 11.09 -9.99 -16.15
C HIS A 379 12.22 -10.83 -16.77
N PRO A 380 13.52 -10.55 -16.48
CA PRO A 380 14.65 -11.25 -17.11
C PRO A 380 14.64 -12.78 -16.91
N GLN A 381 14.14 -13.24 -15.76
CA GLN A 381 14.04 -14.68 -15.44
C GLN A 381 12.70 -15.33 -15.83
N MET A 382 11.83 -14.67 -16.60
CA MET A 382 10.43 -15.10 -16.77
C MET A 382 10.28 -16.56 -17.25
N LYS A 383 11.15 -17.01 -18.16
CA LYS A 383 11.16 -18.40 -18.64
C LYS A 383 11.35 -19.41 -17.51
N HIS A 384 12.28 -19.14 -16.60
CA HIS A 384 12.55 -20.00 -15.44
C HIS A 384 11.41 -19.95 -14.43
N ILE A 385 10.81 -18.77 -14.22
CA ILE A 385 9.66 -18.59 -13.35
C ILE A 385 8.46 -19.41 -13.85
N TYR A 386 8.13 -19.35 -15.14
CA TYR A 386 7.04 -20.15 -15.70
C TYR A 386 7.31 -21.65 -15.61
N LEU A 387 8.55 -22.09 -15.83
CA LEU A 387 8.92 -23.50 -15.66
C LEU A 387 8.75 -23.95 -14.20
N MET A 388 9.21 -23.13 -13.25
CA MET A 388 9.04 -23.41 -11.82
C MET A 388 7.58 -23.42 -11.41
N LEU A 389 6.78 -22.46 -11.89
CA LEU A 389 5.34 -22.42 -11.65
C LEU A 389 4.65 -23.69 -12.16
N LYS A 390 4.96 -24.14 -13.38
CA LYS A 390 4.41 -25.38 -13.93
C LYS A 390 4.74 -26.60 -13.07
N ASN A 391 5.99 -26.70 -12.60
CA ASN A 391 6.42 -27.77 -11.70
C ASN A 391 5.74 -27.68 -10.33
N MET A 392 5.59 -26.46 -9.81
CA MET A 392 4.89 -26.19 -8.56
C MET A 392 3.43 -26.63 -8.64
N ILE A 393 2.67 -26.18 -9.62
CA ILE A 393 1.27 -26.59 -9.81
C ILE A 393 1.14 -28.11 -9.97
N LYS A 394 2.04 -28.75 -10.74
CA LYS A 394 2.03 -30.22 -10.89
C LYS A 394 2.17 -30.93 -9.54
N ARG A 395 3.10 -30.48 -8.68
CA ARG A 395 3.27 -31.05 -7.33
C ARG A 395 2.06 -30.77 -6.44
N LEU A 396 1.49 -29.57 -6.50
CA LEU A 396 0.29 -29.24 -5.73
C LEU A 396 -0.90 -30.13 -6.12
N LYS A 397 -1.12 -30.37 -7.43
CA LYS A 397 -2.19 -31.26 -7.91
C LYS A 397 -2.05 -32.70 -7.36
N MET A 398 -0.81 -33.19 -7.18
CA MET A 398 -0.55 -34.51 -6.57
C MET A 398 -0.95 -34.56 -5.09
N GLU A 399 -0.96 -33.42 -4.40
CA GLU A 399 -1.32 -33.27 -3.00
C GLU A 399 -2.79 -32.84 -2.81
N GLY A 400 -3.60 -32.93 -3.88
CA GLY A 400 -5.04 -32.64 -3.83
C GLY A 400 -5.43 -31.18 -4.10
N TYR A 401 -4.51 -30.34 -4.58
CA TYR A 401 -4.88 -28.99 -5.02
C TYR A 401 -5.77 -29.05 -6.28
N SER A 402 -6.96 -28.46 -6.18
CA SER A 402 -7.85 -28.21 -7.31
C SER A 402 -8.07 -26.69 -7.44
N PRO A 403 -7.82 -26.08 -8.60
CA PRO A 403 -8.09 -24.67 -8.81
C PRO A 403 -9.57 -24.35 -8.56
N ASN A 404 -9.85 -23.23 -7.87
CA ASN A 404 -11.23 -22.80 -7.64
C ASN A 404 -11.76 -21.99 -8.84
N THR A 405 -12.18 -22.68 -9.90
CA THR A 405 -12.63 -22.08 -11.17
C THR A 405 -13.87 -21.19 -11.03
N SER A 406 -14.64 -21.32 -9.95
CA SER A 406 -15.75 -20.41 -9.63
C SER A 406 -15.32 -18.95 -9.41
N GLN A 407 -14.03 -18.69 -9.23
CA GLN A 407 -13.47 -17.34 -9.13
C GLN A 407 -13.18 -16.69 -10.49
N VAL A 408 -13.21 -17.46 -11.58
CA VAL A 408 -13.00 -16.95 -12.92
C VAL A 408 -14.34 -16.52 -13.49
N LEU A 409 -14.44 -15.21 -13.68
CA LEU A 409 -15.67 -14.53 -14.07
C LEU A 409 -15.96 -14.59 -15.57
N PHE A 410 -15.25 -15.41 -16.33
CA PHE A 410 -15.45 -15.58 -17.77
C PHE A 410 -16.24 -16.86 -18.05
N ASP A 411 -17.20 -16.77 -18.97
CA ASP A 411 -17.87 -17.94 -19.53
C ASP A 411 -16.96 -18.55 -20.59
N ILE A 412 -15.90 -19.19 -20.12
CA ILE A 412 -14.87 -19.88 -20.91
C ILE A 412 -14.80 -21.33 -20.45
N GLU A 413 -14.14 -22.17 -21.24
CA GLU A 413 -13.95 -23.57 -20.90
C GLU A 413 -13.22 -23.71 -19.55
N GLU A 414 -13.52 -24.75 -18.78
CA GLU A 414 -12.94 -24.94 -17.43
C GLU A 414 -11.40 -24.99 -17.47
N GLU A 415 -10.82 -25.48 -18.56
CA GLU A 415 -9.37 -25.53 -18.80
C GLU A 415 -8.76 -24.12 -18.90
N ASP A 416 -9.46 -23.17 -19.51
CA ASP A 416 -9.02 -21.78 -19.61
C ASP A 416 -9.19 -21.03 -18.28
N LYS A 417 -10.22 -21.38 -17.49
CA LYS A 417 -10.36 -20.87 -16.11
C LYS A 417 -9.21 -21.33 -15.22
N GLU A 418 -8.83 -22.60 -15.30
CA GLU A 418 -7.66 -23.10 -14.57
C GLU A 418 -6.37 -22.38 -15.00
N ALA A 419 -6.21 -22.11 -16.30
CA ALA A 419 -5.05 -21.40 -16.81
C ALA A 419 -4.95 -19.97 -16.26
N GLU A 420 -6.05 -19.23 -16.17
CA GLU A 420 -6.05 -17.87 -15.59
C GLU A 420 -5.60 -17.88 -14.12
N LEU A 421 -6.16 -18.79 -13.32
CA LEU A 421 -5.80 -18.93 -11.90
C LEU A 421 -4.34 -19.36 -11.70
N GLN A 422 -3.79 -20.15 -12.62
CA GLN A 422 -2.42 -20.62 -12.55
C GLN A 422 -1.40 -19.47 -12.59
N TYR A 423 -1.65 -18.44 -13.42
CA TYR A 423 -0.70 -17.35 -13.67
C TYR A 423 -0.92 -16.10 -12.81
N HIS A 424 -1.65 -16.23 -11.71
CA HIS A 424 -1.77 -15.16 -10.71
C HIS A 424 -0.40 -14.63 -10.27
N SER A 425 -0.30 -13.30 -10.16
CA SER A 425 0.94 -12.59 -9.84
C SER A 425 1.66 -13.12 -8.60
N GLU A 426 0.89 -13.55 -7.59
CA GLU A 426 1.44 -14.05 -6.33
C GLU A 426 2.15 -15.41 -6.53
N LYS A 427 1.61 -16.28 -7.39
CA LYS A 427 2.22 -17.58 -7.71
C LYS A 427 3.52 -17.38 -8.51
N LEU A 428 3.58 -16.37 -9.37
CA LEU A 428 4.81 -15.97 -10.06
C LEU A 428 5.87 -15.46 -9.07
N ALA A 429 5.47 -14.61 -8.12
CA ALA A 429 6.36 -14.09 -7.08
C ALA A 429 6.93 -15.22 -6.20
N ILE A 430 6.09 -16.19 -5.79
CA ILE A 430 6.56 -17.36 -5.03
C ILE A 430 7.48 -18.24 -5.86
N ALA A 431 7.14 -18.51 -7.13
CA ALA A 431 8.01 -19.28 -8.01
C ALA A 431 9.40 -18.62 -8.15
N PHE A 432 9.46 -17.29 -8.30
CA PHE A 432 10.71 -16.54 -8.27
C PHE A 432 11.44 -16.69 -6.92
N GLY A 433 10.73 -16.55 -5.80
CA GLY A 433 11.31 -16.72 -4.46
C GLY A 433 11.89 -18.12 -4.23
N LEU A 434 11.22 -19.16 -4.71
CA LEU A 434 11.70 -20.55 -4.62
C LEU A 434 12.94 -20.82 -5.48
N ILE A 435 13.07 -20.14 -6.64
CA ILE A 435 14.27 -20.25 -7.49
C ILE A 435 15.47 -19.57 -6.85
N ASN A 436 15.27 -18.36 -6.33
CA ASN A 436 16.38 -17.46 -5.99
C ASN A 436 16.81 -17.52 -4.52
N THR A 437 16.02 -18.15 -3.63
CA THR A 437 16.37 -18.26 -2.20
C THR A 437 16.77 -19.66 -1.78
N LYS A 438 17.70 -19.77 -0.83
CA LYS A 438 18.13 -21.06 -0.24
C LYS A 438 16.99 -21.73 0.51
N PRO A 439 16.89 -23.09 0.54
CA PRO A 439 15.92 -23.81 1.36
C PRO A 439 15.84 -23.28 2.81
N GLY A 440 14.63 -23.18 3.35
CA GLY A 440 14.38 -22.64 4.70
C GLY A 440 14.32 -21.11 4.81
N THR A 441 14.76 -20.34 3.81
CA THR A 441 14.53 -18.87 3.79
C THR A 441 13.03 -18.55 3.67
N THR A 442 12.53 -17.66 4.52
CA THR A 442 11.15 -17.16 4.43
C THR A 442 10.95 -16.34 3.15
N ILE A 443 9.87 -16.60 2.42
CA ILE A 443 9.50 -15.86 1.21
C ILE A 443 8.51 -14.76 1.60
N HIS A 444 8.88 -13.50 1.35
CA HIS A 444 8.01 -12.34 1.62
C HIS A 444 7.40 -11.82 0.32
N VAL A 445 6.07 -11.76 0.24
CA VAL A 445 5.35 -11.24 -0.94
C VAL A 445 4.44 -10.10 -0.51
N VAL A 446 4.41 -9.03 -1.30
CA VAL A 446 3.45 -7.92 -1.15
C VAL A 446 2.51 -7.91 -2.35
N LYS A 447 1.21 -7.89 -2.11
CA LYS A 447 0.16 -7.78 -3.13
C LYS A 447 -0.61 -6.48 -2.96
N ASN A 448 -0.91 -5.79 -4.07
CA ASN A 448 -1.68 -4.54 -4.08
C ASN A 448 -3.21 -4.74 -3.92
N LEU A 449 -3.72 -5.94 -4.21
CA LEU A 449 -5.12 -6.32 -4.02
C LEU A 449 -5.28 -7.30 -2.86
N ARG A 450 -6.52 -7.55 -2.44
CA ARG A 450 -6.83 -8.64 -1.48
C ARG A 450 -6.46 -9.98 -2.10
N MET A 451 -5.93 -10.90 -1.30
CA MET A 451 -5.62 -12.26 -1.78
C MET A 451 -6.91 -12.94 -2.26
N CYS A 452 -6.83 -13.81 -3.28
CA CYS A 452 -7.97 -14.64 -3.66
C CYS A 452 -7.93 -15.99 -2.91
N GLU A 453 -9.09 -16.64 -2.78
CA GLU A 453 -9.20 -17.88 -1.99
C GLU A 453 -8.47 -19.06 -2.67
N ASP A 454 -8.31 -19.03 -4.00
CA ASP A 454 -7.47 -20.00 -4.71
C ASP A 454 -5.99 -19.88 -4.34
N CYS A 455 -5.42 -18.66 -4.40
CA CYS A 455 -4.05 -18.39 -3.98
C CYS A 455 -3.84 -18.71 -2.51
N HIS A 456 -4.78 -18.34 -1.64
CA HIS A 456 -4.69 -18.64 -0.21
C HIS A 456 -4.60 -20.16 0.05
N SER A 457 -5.46 -20.94 -0.62
CA SER A 457 -5.48 -22.41 -0.51
C SER A 457 -4.21 -23.04 -1.10
N ALA A 458 -3.77 -22.55 -2.26
CA ALA A 458 -2.52 -22.98 -2.87
C ALA A 458 -1.32 -22.72 -1.94
N PHE A 459 -1.29 -21.59 -1.24
CA PHE A 459 -0.11 -21.17 -0.47
C PHE A 459 0.06 -21.97 0.82
N LYS A 460 -1.05 -22.40 1.43
CA LYS A 460 -1.02 -23.44 2.47
C LYS A 460 -0.28 -24.69 1.97
N LEU A 461 -0.71 -25.24 0.83
CA LEU A 461 -0.09 -26.44 0.27
C LEU A 461 1.36 -26.21 -0.17
N ILE A 462 1.69 -25.06 -0.78
CA ILE A 462 3.08 -24.73 -1.14
C ILE A 462 3.96 -24.73 0.12
N SER A 463 3.50 -24.10 1.21
CA SER A 463 4.28 -24.04 2.46
C SER A 463 4.61 -25.43 3.02
N GLN A 464 3.72 -26.40 2.83
CA GLN A 464 3.91 -27.79 3.23
C GLN A 464 4.81 -28.56 2.26
N VAL A 465 4.53 -28.48 0.96
CA VAL A 465 5.20 -29.27 -0.10
C VAL A 465 6.64 -28.87 -0.33
N TYR A 466 6.94 -27.58 -0.11
CA TYR A 466 8.29 -27.03 -0.28
C TYR A 466 9.02 -26.80 1.04
N ASP A 467 8.39 -27.07 2.18
CA ASP A 467 8.91 -26.77 3.52
C ASP A 467 9.44 -25.34 3.63
N ARG A 468 8.55 -24.38 3.32
CA ARG A 468 8.85 -22.95 3.28
C ARG A 468 7.82 -22.18 4.09
N GLU A 469 8.32 -21.28 4.93
CA GLU A 469 7.49 -20.21 5.47
C GLU A 469 7.27 -19.15 4.39
N ILE A 470 6.01 -18.77 4.17
CA ILE A 470 5.62 -17.78 3.17
C ILE A 470 4.79 -16.73 3.87
N ILE A 471 5.25 -15.49 3.82
CA ILE A 471 4.57 -14.35 4.43
C ILE A 471 4.05 -13.47 3.29
N VAL A 472 2.73 -13.36 3.18
CA VAL A 472 2.10 -12.53 2.15
C VAL A 472 1.32 -11.41 2.79
N ARG A 473 1.69 -10.17 2.45
CA ARG A 473 0.85 -9.00 2.74
C ARG A 473 -0.09 -8.78 1.57
N ASP A 474 -1.38 -8.81 1.82
CA ASP A 474 -2.38 -8.29 0.89
C ASP A 474 -2.83 -6.88 1.29
N ARG A 475 -3.86 -6.34 0.63
CA ARG A 475 -4.38 -5.00 0.95
C ARG A 475 -4.92 -4.86 2.39
N ALA A 476 -5.31 -5.96 3.04
CA ALA A 476 -5.97 -5.93 4.35
C ALA A 476 -5.04 -6.38 5.49
N ARG A 477 -4.30 -7.47 5.30
CA ARG A 477 -3.53 -8.12 6.37
C ARG A 477 -2.34 -8.90 5.87
N TYR A 478 -1.57 -9.42 6.82
CA TYR A 478 -0.63 -10.51 6.60
C TYR A 478 -1.28 -11.87 6.74
N HIS A 479 -0.84 -12.75 5.85
CA HIS A 479 -1.06 -14.19 5.87
C HIS A 479 0.31 -14.86 6.07
N HIS A 480 0.48 -15.56 7.18
CA HIS A 480 1.68 -16.34 7.47
C HIS A 480 1.38 -17.80 7.19
N PHE A 481 1.88 -18.31 6.07
CA PHE A 481 1.70 -19.70 5.68
C PHE A 481 2.86 -20.54 6.18
N LYS A 482 2.53 -21.57 6.96
CA LYS A 482 3.51 -22.49 7.53
C LYS A 482 2.87 -23.86 7.66
N THR A 483 3.58 -24.88 7.14
CA THR A 483 3.22 -26.29 7.28
C THR A 483 1.75 -26.59 6.97
N GLY A 484 1.21 -26.05 5.88
CA GLY A 484 -0.18 -26.32 5.46
C GLY A 484 -1.25 -25.43 6.10
N THR A 485 -0.86 -24.51 6.98
CA THR A 485 -1.79 -23.63 7.71
C THR A 485 -1.51 -22.16 7.42
N CYS A 486 -2.48 -21.29 7.71
CA CYS A 486 -2.34 -19.84 7.64
C CYS A 486 -2.69 -19.21 9.00
N SER A 487 -1.94 -18.18 9.41
CA SER A 487 -2.18 -17.44 10.65
C SER A 487 -3.58 -16.81 10.75
N CYS A 488 -4.28 -16.61 9.63
CA CYS A 488 -5.64 -16.07 9.64
C CYS A 488 -6.71 -17.09 10.05
N LYS A 489 -6.37 -18.39 10.13
CA LYS A 489 -7.33 -19.48 10.45
C LYS A 489 -8.59 -19.48 9.57
N ASP A 490 -8.45 -19.08 8.31
CA ASP A 490 -9.55 -18.89 7.35
C ASP A 490 -10.57 -17.80 7.74
N PHE A 491 -10.26 -17.02 8.77
CA PHE A 491 -10.97 -15.81 9.18
C PHE A 491 -10.36 -14.57 8.50
N TRP A 492 -10.64 -14.41 7.21
CA TRP A 492 -10.15 -13.25 6.44
C TRP A 492 -11.10 -12.84 5.33
#